data_AF-B8IBX9-F1
#
_entry.id   AF-B8IBX9-F1
#
_cell.length_a   1.000
_cell.length_b   1.000
_cell.length_c   1.000
_cell.angle_alpha   90.00
_cell.angle_beta   90.00
_cell.angle_gamma   90.00
#
_symmetry.space_group_name_H-M   'P 1'
#
loop_
_entity.id
_entity.type
_entity.pdbx_description
1 polymer ?
#
loop_
_entity_poly.entity_id
_entity_poly.type
_entity_poly.pdbx_seq_one_letter_code
_entity_poly.pdbx_strand_id
1 'polypeptide(L)'
;MARRFLALLLLAAPAGPAPGQSSAIPVCRDPGTEPPAPGVGEGLVSVSSPGSVAETVARLTAAIRAGGGTVHAEIDPARGAGIPLRPARLILFGDARTDAPLMRAAPTAGLDLPLRILVWEDSAGRVRATATDPAWIARRHGLDPDGAPMRDTRASFTRILDAAR
;
A
#
# COMPACT_ATOMS: atom_id res chain seq x y z
N MET A 1 -11.56 -31.30 64.38
CA MET A 1 -10.15 -31.23 64.85
C MET A 1 -9.30 -31.85 63.75
N ALA A 2 -8.30 -31.22 63.13
CA ALA A 2 -7.27 -30.36 63.68
C ALA A 2 -6.84 -29.30 62.66
N ARG A 3 -6.61 -28.10 63.19
CA ARG A 3 -5.94 -26.98 62.52
C ARG A 3 -4.46 -27.33 62.34
N ARG A 4 -3.90 -27.08 61.15
CA ARG A 4 -2.45 -26.94 60.97
C ARG A 4 -2.16 -25.62 60.25
N PHE A 5 -1.45 -24.79 60.99
CA PHE A 5 -0.84 -23.51 60.65
C PHE A 5 0.50 -23.73 59.92
N LEU A 6 1.06 -22.62 59.41
CA LEU A 6 2.39 -22.40 58.81
C LEU A 6 2.48 -22.70 57.29
N ALA A 7 3.11 -21.89 56.44
CA ALA A 7 3.90 -20.69 56.67
C ALA A 7 3.82 -19.80 55.42
N LEU A 8 3.69 -18.49 55.65
CA LEU A 8 3.69 -17.44 54.66
C LEU A 8 5.14 -17.21 54.21
N LEU A 9 5.51 -17.65 53.01
CA LEU A 9 6.80 -17.33 52.39
C LEU A 9 6.59 -16.18 51.40
N LEU A 10 6.80 -14.96 51.88
CA LEU A 10 6.92 -13.75 51.04
C LEU A 10 8.19 -13.88 50.18
N LEU A 11 8.02 -14.34 48.95
CA LEU A 11 9.04 -14.23 47.92
C LEU A 11 8.90 -12.86 47.26
N ALA A 12 9.72 -11.90 47.69
CA ALA A 12 9.86 -10.61 47.03
C ALA A 12 10.53 -10.82 45.67
N ALA A 13 9.77 -10.63 44.58
CA ALA A 13 10.28 -10.64 43.22
C ALA A 13 10.98 -9.30 42.91
N PRO A 14 12.12 -9.31 42.18
CA PRO A 14 12.85 -8.09 41.84
C PRO A 14 12.05 -7.21 40.87
N ALA A 15 12.11 -5.91 41.11
CA ALA A 15 11.51 -4.85 40.30
C ALA A 15 11.88 -5.00 38.81
N GLY A 16 10.86 -5.15 37.96
CA GLY A 16 11.03 -5.14 36.51
C GLY A 16 11.40 -3.73 36.00
N PRO A 17 12.14 -3.65 34.88
CA PRO A 17 12.57 -2.36 34.32
C PRO A 17 11.39 -1.52 33.82
N ALA A 18 11.52 -0.20 33.98
CA ALA A 18 10.54 0.81 33.59
C ALA A 18 10.23 0.81 32.07
N PRO A 19 9.00 1.16 31.64
CA PRO A 19 8.67 1.30 30.23
C PRO A 19 9.22 2.63 29.71
N GLY A 20 10.20 2.56 28.81
CA GLY A 20 10.72 3.75 28.16
C GLY A 20 12.17 3.60 27.72
N GLN A 21 12.36 3.10 26.50
CA GLN A 21 13.33 3.59 25.53
C GLN A 21 13.18 2.76 24.25
N SER A 22 12.24 3.20 23.41
CA SER A 22 12.23 2.83 22.00
C SER A 22 13.52 3.40 21.40
N SER A 23 14.55 2.56 21.26
CA SER A 23 15.73 2.89 20.49
C SER A 23 15.32 2.98 19.02
N ALA A 24 14.89 4.17 18.61
CA ALA A 24 14.80 4.52 17.21
C ALA A 24 16.23 4.54 16.67
N ILE A 25 16.58 3.54 15.88
CA ILE A 25 17.80 3.55 15.08
C ILE A 25 17.80 4.87 14.28
N PRO A 26 18.83 5.73 14.37
CA PRO A 26 18.89 6.92 13.55
C PRO A 26 19.16 6.46 12.12
N VAL A 27 18.10 6.39 11.30
CA VAL A 27 18.25 6.25 9.85
C VAL A 27 18.96 7.52 9.38
N CYS A 28 20.21 7.39 8.97
CA CYS A 28 20.93 8.45 8.26
C CYS A 28 20.06 8.89 7.07
N ARG A 29 19.49 10.08 7.16
CA ARG A 29 18.65 10.64 6.12
C ARG A 29 19.55 11.14 4.99
N ASP A 30 19.42 10.54 3.81
CA ASP A 30 20.09 11.07 2.62
C ASP A 30 19.60 12.52 2.36
N PRO A 31 20.50 13.50 2.19
CA PRO A 31 20.17 14.89 1.90
C PRO A 31 19.75 15.01 0.42
N GLY A 32 18.59 14.46 0.09
CA GLY A 32 18.03 14.46 -1.26
C GLY A 32 16.66 13.78 -1.38
N THR A 33 16.24 13.02 -0.36
CA THR A 33 14.90 12.42 -0.34
C THR A 33 13.94 13.38 0.35
N GLU A 34 13.14 14.09 -0.43
CA GLU A 34 12.02 14.88 0.09
C GLU A 34 11.13 13.98 0.96
N PRO A 35 10.66 14.44 2.15
CA PRO A 35 9.74 13.67 2.96
C PRO A 35 8.55 13.18 2.13
N PRO A 36 8.07 11.94 2.35
CA PRO A 36 6.92 11.42 1.64
C PRO A 36 5.75 12.40 1.84
N ALA A 37 4.99 12.66 0.77
CA ALA A 37 3.81 13.50 0.87
C ALA A 37 2.88 12.96 1.97
N PRO A 38 2.19 13.83 2.73
CA PRO A 38 1.27 13.40 3.78
C PRO A 38 0.30 12.34 3.23
N GLY A 39 0.20 11.19 3.89
CA GLY A 39 -0.74 10.12 3.53
C GLY A 39 -0.16 8.87 2.85
N VAL A 40 1.17 8.77 2.64
CA VAL A 40 1.80 7.49 2.23
C VAL A 40 1.99 6.60 3.46
N GLY A 41 0.92 5.93 3.88
CA GLY A 41 0.93 4.94 4.95
C GLY A 41 1.68 3.65 4.58
N GLU A 42 1.74 2.70 5.53
CA GLU A 42 2.35 1.40 5.30
C GLU A 42 1.77 0.69 4.06
N GLY A 43 2.64 0.06 3.26
CA GLY A 43 2.23 -0.69 2.08
C GLY A 43 1.84 0.17 0.87
N LEU A 44 2.03 1.50 0.92
CA LEU A 44 1.84 2.37 -0.23
C LEU A 44 3.17 2.68 -0.93
N VAL A 45 3.13 2.67 -2.26
CA VAL A 45 4.20 3.17 -3.13
C VAL A 45 3.70 4.39 -3.88
N SER A 46 4.55 5.40 -4.05
CA SER A 46 4.19 6.67 -4.67
C SER A 46 5.32 7.17 -5.56
N VAL A 47 4.97 7.55 -6.79
CA VAL A 47 5.91 8.16 -7.76
C VAL A 47 5.41 9.54 -8.17
N SER A 48 6.34 10.47 -8.35
CA SER A 48 6.04 11.77 -8.95
C SER A 48 5.82 11.63 -10.44
N SER A 49 4.92 12.44 -10.97
CA SER A 49 4.54 12.43 -12.38
C SER A 49 4.64 13.84 -12.97
N PRO A 50 5.31 14.03 -14.11
CA PRO A 50 5.26 15.30 -14.82
C PRO A 50 3.88 15.51 -15.48
N GLY A 51 3.47 16.77 -15.54
CA GLY A 51 2.20 17.17 -16.15
C GLY A 51 1.02 17.12 -15.18
N SER A 52 -0.17 17.10 -15.76
CA SER A 52 -1.46 17.11 -15.07
C SER A 52 -1.95 15.71 -14.71
N VAL A 53 -2.90 15.62 -13.78
CA VAL A 53 -3.58 14.36 -13.42
C VAL A 53 -4.14 13.66 -14.68
N ALA A 54 -4.72 14.40 -15.62
CA ALA A 54 -5.29 13.83 -16.84
C ALA A 54 -4.22 13.21 -17.75
N GLU A 55 -3.09 13.88 -17.93
CA GLU A 55 -1.97 13.37 -18.74
C GLU A 55 -1.35 12.12 -18.10
N THR A 56 -1.18 12.11 -16.78
CA THR A 56 -0.68 10.94 -16.05
C THR A 56 -1.63 9.74 -16.16
N VAL A 57 -2.94 9.97 -16.02
CA VAL A 57 -3.97 8.93 -16.21
C VAL A 57 -3.92 8.35 -17.62
N ALA A 58 -3.76 9.21 -18.65
CA ALA A 58 -3.63 8.76 -20.03
C ALA A 58 -2.39 7.87 -20.24
N ARG A 59 -1.22 8.24 -19.67
CA ARG A 59 0.00 7.42 -19.75
C ARG A 59 -0.17 6.07 -19.05
N LEU A 60 -0.72 6.08 -17.84
CA LEU A 60 -0.96 4.86 -17.05
C LEU A 60 -1.93 3.90 -17.76
N THR A 61 -3.06 4.40 -18.26
CA THR A 61 -4.07 3.58 -18.94
C THR A 61 -3.55 3.01 -20.26
N ALA A 62 -2.71 3.77 -20.99
CA ALA A 62 -2.02 3.27 -22.16
C ALA A 62 -1.04 2.14 -21.80
N ALA A 63 -0.24 2.31 -20.74
CA ALA A 63 0.71 1.30 -20.27
C ALA A 63 0.00 0.00 -19.80
N ILE A 64 -1.13 0.14 -19.08
CA ILE A 64 -1.97 -0.99 -18.67
C ILE A 64 -2.42 -1.81 -19.89
N ARG A 65 -2.99 -1.13 -20.91
CA ARG A 65 -3.49 -1.78 -22.12
C ARG A 65 -2.36 -2.41 -22.94
N ALA A 66 -1.23 -1.72 -23.08
CA ALA A 66 -0.05 -2.24 -23.78
C ALA A 66 0.52 -3.50 -23.10
N GLY A 67 0.42 -3.60 -21.78
CA GLY A 67 0.78 -4.78 -21.00
C GLY A 67 -0.25 -5.93 -21.04
N GLY A 68 -1.34 -5.79 -21.80
CA GLY A 68 -2.42 -6.78 -21.86
C GLY A 68 -3.37 -6.78 -20.66
N GLY A 69 -3.29 -5.76 -19.80
CA GLY A 69 -4.20 -5.54 -18.68
C GLY A 69 -5.48 -4.82 -19.09
N THR A 70 -6.49 -4.92 -18.24
CA THR A 70 -7.79 -4.25 -18.42
C THR A 70 -7.93 -3.09 -17.46
N VAL A 71 -8.37 -1.93 -17.95
CA VAL A 71 -8.86 -0.83 -17.10
C VAL A 71 -10.33 -1.11 -16.81
N HIS A 72 -10.65 -1.53 -15.59
CA HIS A 72 -12.00 -1.86 -15.17
C HIS A 72 -12.84 -0.62 -14.89
N ALA A 73 -12.25 0.41 -14.31
CA ALA A 73 -12.92 1.65 -14.01
C ALA A 73 -11.93 2.80 -13.88
N GLU A 74 -12.40 3.99 -14.23
CA GLU A 74 -11.79 5.26 -13.88
C GLU A 74 -12.80 6.04 -13.05
N ILE A 75 -12.44 6.35 -11.81
CA ILE A 75 -13.34 6.94 -10.82
C ILE A 75 -12.83 8.34 -10.48
N ASP A 76 -13.76 9.28 -10.44
CA ASP A 76 -13.57 10.63 -9.93
C ASP A 76 -13.95 10.71 -8.44
N PRO A 77 -13.00 10.86 -7.51
CA PRO A 77 -13.32 11.00 -6.09
C PRO A 77 -14.10 12.28 -5.77
N ALA A 78 -14.02 13.33 -6.61
CA ALA A 78 -14.75 14.58 -6.41
C ALA A 78 -16.23 14.46 -6.85
N ARG A 79 -16.57 13.44 -7.66
CA ARG A 79 -17.93 13.26 -8.14
C ARG A 79 -18.87 12.92 -6.99
N GLY A 80 -19.76 13.86 -6.66
CA GLY A 80 -20.74 13.71 -5.57
C GLY A 80 -20.20 14.06 -4.18
N ALA A 81 -18.97 14.60 -4.08
CA ALA A 81 -18.37 14.95 -2.78
C ALA A 81 -19.06 16.12 -2.07
N GLY A 82 -19.81 16.97 -2.79
CA GLY A 82 -20.46 18.17 -2.22
C GLY A 82 -19.50 19.28 -1.77
N ILE A 83 -18.19 19.05 -1.88
CA ILE A 83 -17.10 19.99 -1.59
C ILE A 83 -16.03 19.89 -2.69
N PRO A 84 -15.27 20.97 -2.97
CA PRO A 84 -14.18 20.91 -3.92
C PRO A 84 -13.04 20.04 -3.37
N LEU A 85 -12.58 19.09 -4.18
CA LEU A 85 -11.34 18.34 -3.95
C LEU A 85 -10.29 18.76 -4.98
N ARG A 86 -9.01 18.64 -4.62
CA ARG A 86 -7.92 18.78 -5.59
C ARG A 86 -8.06 17.72 -6.71
N PRO A 87 -7.51 17.98 -7.91
CA PRO A 87 -7.57 17.02 -9.01
C PRO A 87 -7.13 15.61 -8.58
N ALA A 88 -7.98 14.61 -8.85
CA ALA A 88 -7.69 13.21 -8.59
C ALA A 88 -8.46 12.26 -9.53
N ARG A 89 -7.86 11.10 -9.79
CA ARG A 89 -8.47 9.98 -10.52
C ARG A 89 -8.00 8.66 -9.92
N LEU A 90 -8.94 7.79 -9.60
CA LEU A 90 -8.66 6.42 -9.21
C LEU A 90 -8.84 5.50 -10.41
N ILE A 91 -7.80 4.74 -10.76
CA ILE A 91 -7.82 3.76 -11.85
C ILE A 91 -7.87 2.38 -11.22
N LEU A 92 -8.88 1.57 -11.58
CA LEU A 92 -8.98 0.16 -11.23
C LEU A 92 -8.54 -0.66 -12.44
N PHE A 93 -7.57 -1.54 -12.28
CA PHE A 93 -7.00 -2.32 -13.38
C PHE A 93 -6.49 -3.69 -12.92
N GLY A 94 -6.51 -4.67 -13.81
CA GLY A 94 -6.11 -6.03 -13.49
C GLY A 94 -5.91 -6.90 -14.72
N ASP A 95 -5.49 -8.13 -14.47
CA ASP A 95 -5.37 -9.19 -15.48
C ASP A 95 -5.97 -10.46 -14.91
N ALA A 96 -7.07 -10.94 -15.51
CA ALA A 96 -7.76 -12.14 -15.04
C ALA A 96 -6.84 -13.38 -14.98
N ARG A 97 -5.77 -13.42 -15.79
CA ARG A 97 -4.79 -14.52 -15.79
C ARG A 97 -3.97 -14.57 -14.51
N THR A 98 -3.67 -13.42 -13.90
CA THR A 98 -2.93 -13.34 -12.63
C THR A 98 -3.88 -13.25 -11.44
N ASP A 99 -4.99 -12.51 -11.57
CA ASP A 99 -5.88 -12.19 -10.46
C ASP A 99 -6.71 -13.42 -10.04
N ALA A 100 -7.23 -14.19 -11.00
CA ALA A 100 -8.06 -15.36 -10.68
C ALA A 100 -7.32 -16.47 -9.92
N PRO A 101 -6.06 -16.83 -10.26
CA PRO A 101 -5.26 -17.73 -9.43
C PRO A 101 -5.02 -17.20 -8.00
N LEU A 102 -4.79 -15.90 -7.84
CA LEU A 102 -4.60 -15.30 -6.52
C LEU A 102 -5.89 -15.39 -5.68
N MET A 103 -7.05 -15.06 -6.26
CA MET A 103 -8.35 -15.19 -5.59
C MET A 103 -8.72 -16.65 -5.28
N ARG A 104 -8.29 -17.60 -6.11
CA ARG A 104 -8.46 -19.04 -5.83
C ARG A 104 -7.63 -19.47 -4.64
N ALA A 105 -6.38 -18.99 -4.53
CA ALA A 105 -5.49 -19.30 -3.43
C ALA A 105 -5.92 -18.61 -2.12
N ALA A 106 -6.34 -17.35 -2.20
CA ALA A 106 -6.82 -16.55 -1.08
C ALA A 106 -8.04 -15.70 -1.52
N PRO A 107 -9.28 -16.15 -1.25
CA PRO A 107 -10.49 -15.42 -1.65
C PRO A 107 -10.54 -13.97 -1.16
N THR A 108 -9.95 -13.68 0.01
CA THR A 108 -9.86 -12.33 0.55
C THR A 108 -9.05 -11.37 -0.31
N ALA A 109 -8.18 -11.87 -1.20
CA ALA A 109 -7.44 -11.04 -2.15
C ALA A 109 -8.35 -10.25 -3.10
N GLY A 110 -9.60 -10.69 -3.30
CA GLY A 110 -10.62 -9.93 -4.04
C GLY A 110 -11.00 -8.58 -3.41
N LEU A 111 -10.54 -8.26 -2.20
CA LEU A 111 -10.68 -6.92 -1.61
C LEU A 111 -9.70 -5.91 -2.20
N ASP A 112 -8.54 -6.39 -2.63
CA ASP A 112 -7.45 -5.58 -3.17
C ASP A 112 -7.22 -5.83 -4.68
N LEU A 113 -8.02 -6.72 -5.28
CA LEU A 113 -8.07 -7.03 -6.71
C LEU A 113 -9.43 -6.62 -7.32
N PRO A 114 -9.48 -6.02 -8.52
CA PRO A 114 -8.34 -5.59 -9.32
C PRO A 114 -7.50 -4.50 -8.62
N LEU A 115 -6.23 -4.40 -8.99
CA LEU A 115 -5.30 -3.40 -8.44
C LEU A 115 -5.80 -1.97 -8.69
N ARG A 116 -5.31 -1.03 -7.87
CA ARG A 116 -5.71 0.38 -7.91
C ARG A 116 -4.52 1.33 -7.87
N ILE A 117 -4.55 2.35 -8.73
CA ILE A 117 -3.65 3.52 -8.68
C ILE A 117 -4.49 4.78 -8.52
N LEU A 118 -4.19 5.57 -7.49
CA LEU A 118 -4.70 6.92 -7.32
C LEU A 118 -3.70 7.91 -7.93
N VAL A 119 -4.12 8.64 -8.95
CA VAL A 119 -3.41 9.80 -9.47
C VAL A 119 -4.01 11.04 -8.82
N TRP A 120 -3.20 11.86 -8.17
CA TRP A 120 -3.69 13.00 -7.40
C TRP A 120 -2.70 14.16 -7.37
N GLU A 121 -3.23 15.36 -7.20
CA GLU A 121 -2.45 16.58 -7.02
C GLU A 121 -2.31 16.94 -5.53
N ASP A 122 -1.06 17.16 -5.09
CA ASP A 122 -0.76 17.59 -3.73
C ASP A 122 -0.99 19.09 -3.52
N SER A 123 -0.79 19.57 -2.29
CA SER A 123 -1.00 21.00 -1.96
C SER A 123 0.01 21.95 -2.63
N ALA A 124 1.10 21.43 -3.18
CA ALA A 124 2.10 22.19 -3.93
C ALA A 124 1.86 22.12 -5.45
N GLY A 125 0.74 21.54 -5.90
CA GLY A 125 0.41 21.41 -7.32
C GLY A 125 1.16 20.26 -8.01
N ARG A 126 1.78 19.34 -7.25
CA ARG A 126 2.55 18.23 -7.83
C ARG A 126 1.68 17.00 -7.99
N VAL A 127 1.79 16.35 -9.14
CA VAL A 127 1.03 15.14 -9.44
C VAL A 127 1.80 13.91 -8.97
N ARG A 128 1.09 13.02 -8.27
CA ARG A 128 1.61 11.75 -7.77
C ARG A 128 0.72 10.61 -8.24
N ALA A 129 1.33 9.50 -8.65
CA ALA A 129 0.64 8.22 -8.81
C ALA A 129 0.98 7.36 -7.59
N THR A 130 -0.05 6.96 -6.84
CA THR A 130 0.09 6.23 -5.58
C THR A 130 -0.76 4.97 -5.61
N ALA A 131 -0.20 3.85 -5.19
CA ALA A 131 -0.87 2.56 -5.17
C ALA A 131 -0.42 1.71 -3.98
N THR A 132 -1.19 0.67 -3.68
CA THR A 132 -0.77 -0.33 -2.70
C THR A 132 0.25 -1.28 -3.34
N ASP A 133 1.38 -1.50 -2.68
CA ASP A 133 2.43 -2.43 -3.10
C ASP A 133 1.86 -3.86 -3.21
N PRO A 134 1.95 -4.52 -4.39
CA PRO A 134 1.47 -5.89 -4.54
C PRO A 134 2.14 -6.88 -3.58
N ALA A 135 3.40 -6.66 -3.16
CA ALA A 135 4.03 -7.50 -2.15
C ALA A 135 3.38 -7.34 -0.77
N TRP A 136 2.92 -6.12 -0.44
CA TRP A 136 2.13 -5.88 0.76
C TRP A 136 0.75 -6.54 0.67
N ILE A 137 0.08 -6.46 -0.49
CA ILE A 137 -1.20 -7.17 -0.74
C ILE A 137 -1.02 -8.67 -0.56
N ALA A 138 0.07 -9.25 -1.09
CA ALA A 138 0.37 -10.66 -0.92
C ALA A 138 0.43 -11.06 0.55
N ARG A 139 1.24 -10.33 1.34
CA ARG A 139 1.40 -10.56 2.78
C ARG A 139 0.08 -10.39 3.54
N ARG A 140 -0.72 -9.37 3.21
CA ARG A 140 -2.03 -9.11 3.83
C ARG A 140 -2.97 -10.31 3.72
N HIS A 141 -2.89 -11.06 2.62
CA HIS A 141 -3.80 -12.17 2.33
C HIS A 141 -3.16 -13.56 2.51
N GLY A 142 -1.98 -13.64 3.13
CA GLY A 142 -1.28 -14.92 3.37
C GLY A 142 -0.74 -15.57 2.09
N LEU A 143 -0.49 -14.79 1.04
CA LEU A 143 0.11 -15.24 -0.21
C LEU A 143 1.63 -15.04 -0.19
N ASP A 144 2.35 -15.88 -0.91
CA ASP A 144 3.80 -15.73 -1.12
C ASP A 144 4.07 -14.54 -2.05
N PRO A 145 4.75 -13.46 -1.59
CA PRO A 145 5.08 -12.31 -2.42
C PRO A 145 6.02 -12.64 -3.59
N ASP A 146 6.73 -13.77 -3.51
CA ASP A 146 7.64 -14.26 -4.53
C ASP A 146 7.07 -15.48 -5.27
N GLY A 147 5.81 -15.86 -5.01
CA GLY A 147 5.10 -16.89 -5.77
C GLY A 147 4.83 -16.47 -7.22
N ALA A 148 4.75 -17.43 -8.15
CA ALA A 148 4.71 -17.13 -9.59
C ALA A 148 3.64 -16.10 -10.01
N PRO A 149 2.35 -16.23 -9.61
CA PRO A 149 1.34 -15.23 -9.98
C PRO A 149 1.64 -13.83 -9.41
N MET A 150 2.27 -13.76 -8.23
CA MET A 150 2.61 -12.48 -7.60
C MET A 150 3.86 -11.84 -8.21
N ARG A 151 4.86 -12.62 -8.64
CA ARG A 151 6.02 -12.08 -9.38
C ARG A 151 5.60 -11.41 -10.68
N ASP A 152 4.72 -12.06 -11.45
CA ASP A 152 4.22 -11.50 -12.71
C ASP A 152 3.39 -10.24 -12.46
N THR A 153 2.55 -10.26 -11.42
CA THR A 153 1.77 -9.09 -10.97
C THR A 153 2.69 -7.93 -10.59
N ARG A 154 3.74 -8.16 -9.79
CA ARG A 154 4.71 -7.15 -9.37
C ARG A 154 5.47 -6.58 -10.56
N ALA A 155 5.94 -7.42 -11.47
CA ALA A 155 6.66 -6.97 -12.67
C ALA A 155 5.77 -6.08 -13.56
N SER A 156 4.52 -6.47 -13.76
CA SER A 156 3.55 -5.66 -14.52
C SER A 156 3.21 -4.36 -13.82
N PHE A 157 2.97 -4.41 -12.52
CA PHE A 157 2.70 -3.25 -11.68
C PHE A 157 3.85 -2.23 -11.74
N THR A 158 5.10 -2.64 -11.56
CA THR A 158 6.26 -1.74 -11.61
C THR A 158 6.35 -1.03 -12.96
N ARG A 159 6.21 -1.77 -14.07
CA ARG A 159 6.23 -1.20 -15.42
C ARG A 159 5.11 -0.17 -15.64
N ILE A 160 3.91 -0.46 -15.15
CA ILE A 160 2.76 0.44 -15.22
C ILE A 160 3.03 1.69 -14.40
N LEU A 161 3.49 1.56 -13.15
CA LEU A 161 3.73 2.69 -12.27
C LEU A 161 4.86 3.60 -12.80
N ASP A 162 5.89 3.03 -13.43
CA ASP A 162 6.96 3.80 -14.06
C ASP A 162 6.48 4.63 -15.25
N ALA A 163 5.40 4.25 -15.94
CA ALA A 163 4.80 5.07 -17.00
C ALA A 163 4.18 6.38 -16.48
N ALA A 164 4.01 6.54 -15.16
CA ALA A 164 3.63 7.82 -14.59
C ALA A 164 4.78 8.84 -14.62
N ARG A 165 6.04 8.40 -14.59
CA ARG A 165 7.21 9.28 -14.61
C ARG A 165 7.38 9.98 -15.97
#